data_AF-A0A4Q2ZCF2-F1
#
_entry.id   AF-A0A4Q2ZCF2-F1
#
_cell.length_a   1.000
_cell.length_b   1.000
_cell.length_c   1.000
_cell.angle_alpha   90.00
_cell.angle_beta   90.00
_cell.angle_gamma   90.00
#
_symmetry.space_group_name_H-M   'P 1'
#
loop_
_entity.id
_entity.type
_entity.pdbx_description
1 polymer ?
#
loop_
_entity_poly.entity_id
_entity_poly.type
_entity_poly.pdbx_seq_one_letter_code
_entity_poly.pdbx_strand_id
1 'polypeptide(L)'
;MKTRHCLIVSALLTQSAWALFPLLDHIDLRATYRPGTQDWKWELVTADENADPAQAYFPARDAEYPDGEKDYRPSGGEWDFLGAGEGEPLWIYLESGDAYSWLGFDNTSAGLQNPVNFSLAGVTGPAGGNFSLYRVIGGEPVVFMSTADGISTADLFPKPAGHHHLNWSFTRRGMWAVDLKVSGTRTGGAATVAGATDTARLFFAIGEKAERRARNFDAATVMDESVAGDLADPDHDGWPNLLEYAFGGNPRQSGLKRSGTQISAAPVQRMVQHEGAAYPSITFYQMKDSGAAGIRYGVEWQSGLEASGWEEGGFIHLIENVDAKWERVTVRDSQPAGEGKRFCRIRVEVLEEP
;
A
#
# COMPACT_ATOMS: atom_id res chain seq x y z
N MET A 1 23.78 -48.92 -26.03
CA MET A 1 23.55 -47.46 -25.99
C MET A 1 22.47 -47.19 -24.95
N LYS A 2 22.81 -46.51 -23.84
CA LYS A 2 21.84 -46.12 -22.79
C LYS A 2 21.26 -44.76 -23.15
N THR A 3 20.03 -44.73 -23.64
CA THR A 3 19.27 -43.50 -23.88
C THR A 3 18.81 -42.94 -22.53
N ARG A 4 19.45 -41.86 -22.07
CA ARG A 4 18.98 -41.07 -20.94
C ARG A 4 17.76 -40.28 -21.40
N HIS A 5 16.60 -40.56 -20.80
CA HIS A 5 15.42 -39.73 -20.98
C HIS A 5 15.60 -38.50 -20.11
N CYS A 6 15.81 -37.34 -20.74
CA CYS A 6 15.80 -36.05 -20.08
C CYS A 6 14.33 -35.67 -19.83
N LEU A 7 13.90 -35.76 -18.57
CA LEU A 7 12.60 -35.23 -18.17
C LEU A 7 12.77 -33.72 -18.03
N ILE A 8 12.36 -32.96 -19.04
CA ILE A 8 12.22 -31.52 -18.91
C ILE A 8 10.93 -31.29 -18.14
N VAL A 9 11.05 -31.02 -16.84
CA VAL A 9 9.97 -30.45 -16.05
C VAL A 9 9.87 -28.98 -16.46
N SER A 10 9.11 -28.71 -17.51
CA SER A 10 8.67 -27.35 -17.79
C SER A 10 7.48 -27.10 -16.88
N ALA A 11 7.72 -26.46 -15.74
CA ALA A 11 6.64 -25.83 -15.02
C ALA A 11 6.15 -24.67 -15.89
N LEU A 12 5.15 -24.92 -16.75
CA LEU A 12 4.24 -23.86 -17.13
C LEU A 12 3.52 -23.46 -15.84
N LEU A 13 4.12 -22.50 -15.12
CA LEU A 13 3.40 -21.67 -14.19
C LEU A 13 2.36 -20.94 -15.02
N THR A 14 1.17 -21.52 -15.11
CA THR A 14 -0.03 -20.75 -15.43
C THR A 14 -0.09 -19.67 -14.37
N GLN A 15 0.35 -18.45 -14.71
CA GLN A 15 0.33 -17.31 -13.79
C GLN A 15 -1.13 -17.11 -13.36
N SER A 16 -1.45 -17.64 -12.19
CA SER A 16 -2.77 -17.55 -11.59
C SER A 16 -2.86 -16.13 -11.03
N ALA A 17 -3.79 -15.31 -11.52
CA ALA A 17 -4.06 -13.92 -11.15
C ALA A 17 -3.25 -13.45 -9.91
N TRP A 18 -2.05 -12.93 -10.15
CA TRP A 18 -1.13 -12.57 -9.07
C TRP A 18 -1.55 -11.23 -8.48
N ALA A 19 -1.43 -11.13 -7.16
CA ALA A 19 -1.40 -9.84 -6.48
C ALA A 19 -0.29 -8.95 -7.05
N LEU A 20 -0.35 -7.64 -6.81
CA LEU A 20 0.70 -6.75 -7.28
C LEU A 20 2.05 -7.10 -6.64
N PHE A 21 3.12 -7.00 -7.42
CA PHE A 21 4.48 -7.18 -6.90
C PHE A 21 5.17 -5.83 -6.66
N PRO A 22 6.00 -5.72 -5.61
CA PRO A 22 6.71 -4.47 -5.33
C PRO A 22 7.80 -4.22 -6.37
N LEU A 23 7.94 -2.97 -6.79
CA LEU A 23 9.12 -2.50 -7.50
C LEU A 23 9.96 -1.64 -6.57
N LEU A 24 11.22 -2.03 -6.42
CA LEU A 24 12.21 -1.40 -5.57
C LEU A 24 13.33 -0.83 -6.42
N ASP A 25 14.13 0.07 -5.84
CA ASP A 25 15.30 0.66 -6.48
C ASP A 25 14.93 1.58 -7.67
N HIS A 26 15.86 1.81 -8.59
CA HIS A 26 15.73 2.66 -9.77
C HIS A 26 14.70 2.12 -10.76
N ILE A 27 13.60 2.87 -10.95
CA ILE A 27 12.47 2.48 -11.78
C ILE A 27 12.06 3.64 -12.69
N ASP A 28 11.99 3.40 -13.98
CA ASP A 28 11.58 4.42 -14.95
C ASP A 28 10.27 4.08 -15.65
N LEU A 29 9.36 5.05 -15.67
CA LEU A 29 8.16 4.98 -16.49
C LEU A 29 8.52 5.25 -17.95
N ARG A 30 8.27 4.26 -18.82
CA ARG A 30 8.44 4.36 -20.26
C ARG A 30 7.10 4.26 -20.97
N ALA A 31 6.81 5.25 -21.81
CA ALA A 31 5.69 5.23 -22.75
C ALA A 31 6.21 5.19 -24.19
N THR A 32 5.83 4.17 -24.96
CA THR A 32 6.24 3.99 -26.36
C THR A 32 5.04 3.97 -27.28
N TYR A 33 4.99 4.89 -28.24
CA TYR A 33 3.97 4.84 -29.29
C TYR A 33 4.36 3.80 -30.35
N ARG A 34 3.42 2.93 -30.73
CA ARG A 34 3.61 1.88 -31.74
C ARG A 34 2.83 2.24 -33.02
N PRO A 35 3.47 2.79 -34.06
CA PRO A 35 2.75 3.29 -35.24
C PRO A 35 2.00 2.22 -36.02
N GLY A 36 2.45 0.95 -35.98
CA GLY A 36 1.82 -0.15 -36.70
C GLY A 36 0.47 -0.56 -36.12
N THR A 37 0.31 -0.45 -34.80
CA THR A 37 -0.92 -0.79 -34.05
C THR A 37 -1.69 0.44 -33.58
N GLN A 38 -1.12 1.64 -33.73
CA GLN A 38 -1.68 2.93 -33.30
C GLN A 38 -2.06 2.96 -31.82
N ASP A 39 -1.22 2.36 -30.99
CA ASP A 39 -1.42 2.26 -29.55
C ASP A 39 -0.13 2.59 -28.77
N TRP A 40 -0.29 2.79 -27.47
CA TRP A 40 0.81 3.02 -26.55
C TRP A 40 1.12 1.75 -25.77
N LYS A 41 2.41 1.49 -25.59
CA LYS A 41 2.92 0.50 -24.65
C LYS A 41 3.53 1.25 -23.45
N TRP A 42 3.09 0.87 -22.26
CA TRP A 42 3.61 1.35 -20.99
C TRP A 42 4.45 0.27 -20.33
N GLU A 43 5.60 0.66 -19.80
CA GLU A 43 6.53 -0.24 -19.11
C GLU A 43 7.12 0.50 -17.91
N LEU A 44 7.33 -0.24 -16.82
CA LEU A 44 8.20 0.16 -15.72
C LEU A 44 9.54 -0.51 -15.95
N VAL A 45 10.56 0.28 -16.27
CA VAL A 45 11.89 -0.19 -16.62
C VAL A 45 12.72 -0.26 -15.35
N THR A 46 13.30 -1.42 -15.08
CA THR A 46 14.25 -1.61 -13.97
C THR A 46 15.58 -2.14 -14.50
N ALA A 47 16.56 -2.32 -13.62
CA ALA A 47 17.84 -2.94 -13.99
C ALA A 47 17.69 -4.41 -14.43
N ASP A 48 16.72 -5.14 -13.86
CA ASP A 48 16.58 -6.59 -14.05
C ASP A 48 15.59 -6.92 -15.17
N GLU A 49 14.37 -6.38 -15.09
CA GLU A 49 13.32 -6.63 -16.07
C GLU A 49 12.28 -5.51 -16.17
N ASN A 50 11.64 -5.41 -17.33
CA ASN A 50 10.51 -4.49 -17.51
C ASN A 50 9.23 -5.10 -16.95
N ALA A 51 8.47 -4.31 -16.21
CA ALA A 51 7.17 -4.68 -15.67
C ALA A 51 6.02 -3.95 -16.37
N ASP A 52 4.84 -4.57 -16.40
CA ASP A 52 3.59 -3.89 -16.73
C ASP A 52 3.14 -3.08 -15.49
N PRO A 53 2.87 -1.76 -15.61
CA PRO A 53 2.34 -0.97 -14.50
C PRO A 53 1.09 -1.57 -13.84
N ALA A 54 0.27 -2.33 -14.58
CA ALA A 54 -0.92 -2.99 -14.04
C ALA A 54 -0.63 -4.24 -13.19
N GLN A 55 0.63 -4.65 -13.06
CA GLN A 55 1.04 -5.82 -12.27
C GLN A 55 1.93 -5.48 -11.09
N ALA A 56 2.36 -4.22 -10.99
CA ALA A 56 3.32 -3.76 -10.01
C ALA A 56 2.76 -2.64 -9.11
N TYR A 57 3.44 -2.41 -7.99
CA TYR A 57 3.23 -1.22 -7.17
C TYR A 57 4.55 -0.67 -6.64
N PHE A 58 4.54 0.61 -6.29
CA PHE A 58 5.63 1.31 -5.62
C PHE A 58 5.35 1.33 -4.11
N PRO A 59 6.12 0.61 -3.27
CA PRO A 59 6.02 0.76 -1.82
C PRO A 59 6.59 2.11 -1.38
N ALA A 60 6.01 2.70 -0.34
CA ALA A 60 6.63 3.78 0.43
C ALA A 60 6.58 3.38 1.91
N ARG A 61 7.75 3.31 2.53
CA ARG A 61 7.92 2.98 3.93
C ARG A 61 7.55 4.19 4.77
N ASP A 62 6.84 3.92 5.87
CA ASP A 62 6.54 4.91 6.87
C ASP A 62 7.70 5.09 7.85
N ALA A 63 8.85 5.51 7.32
CA ALA A 63 10.05 5.83 8.08
C ALA A 63 10.72 7.06 7.44
N GLU A 64 11.36 7.89 8.25
CA GLU A 64 12.07 9.07 7.75
C GLU A 64 13.26 8.66 6.88
N TYR A 65 13.63 9.51 5.93
CA TYR A 65 14.84 9.33 5.12
C TYR A 65 16.10 9.21 6.03
N PRO A 66 17.05 8.30 5.72
CA PRO A 66 17.13 7.43 4.54
C PRO A 66 16.45 6.07 4.69
N ASP A 67 15.78 5.79 5.81
CA ASP A 67 15.21 4.47 6.10
C ASP A 67 13.83 4.23 5.42
N GLY A 68 13.18 5.31 4.97
CA GLY A 68 11.96 5.29 4.18
C GLY A 68 11.67 6.60 3.45
N GLU A 69 10.43 6.74 2.98
CA GLU A 69 9.95 7.84 2.13
C GLU A 69 9.26 8.96 2.91
N LYS A 70 9.19 8.86 4.24
CA LYS A 70 8.49 9.87 5.05
C LYS A 70 9.34 11.14 5.15
N ASP A 71 8.70 12.26 4.90
CA ASP A 71 9.23 13.61 5.10
C ASP A 71 8.11 14.50 5.67
N TYR A 72 8.36 15.80 5.80
CA TYR A 72 7.39 16.76 6.30
C TYR A 72 7.28 17.95 5.35
N ARG A 73 6.05 18.46 5.19
CA ARG A 73 5.83 19.65 4.37
C ARG A 73 6.64 20.83 4.91
N PRO A 74 7.50 21.47 4.09
CA PRO A 74 8.26 22.63 4.52
C PRO A 74 7.35 23.81 4.91
N SER A 75 7.89 24.77 5.67
CA SER A 75 7.22 26.04 5.96
C SER A 75 7.15 26.94 4.73
N GLY A 76 6.14 27.81 4.65
CA GLY A 76 5.96 28.77 3.54
C GLY A 76 4.74 28.47 2.68
N GLY A 77 4.23 29.49 1.99
CA GLY A 77 3.03 29.40 1.14
C GLY A 77 3.32 28.82 -0.25
N GLU A 78 4.58 28.86 -0.67
CA GLU A 78 5.06 28.21 -1.90
C GLU A 78 4.84 26.68 -1.88
N TRP A 79 4.61 26.09 -0.70
CA TRP A 79 4.35 24.67 -0.48
C TRP A 79 2.85 24.31 -0.35
N ASP A 80 1.94 25.27 -0.51
CA ASP A 80 0.48 25.04 -0.37
C ASP A 80 -0.05 24.04 -1.41
N PHE A 81 0.61 23.90 -2.56
CA PHE A 81 0.24 22.96 -3.61
C PHE A 81 0.29 21.49 -3.14
N LEU A 82 1.00 21.18 -2.05
CA LEU A 82 1.07 19.82 -1.51
C LEU A 82 -0.26 19.38 -0.89
N GLY A 83 -1.14 20.32 -0.53
CA GLY A 83 -2.42 20.01 0.10
C GLY A 83 -2.28 19.41 1.50
N ALA A 84 -1.19 19.75 2.20
CA ALA A 84 -0.92 19.45 3.60
C ALA A 84 -0.61 20.77 4.35
N GLY A 85 -0.78 20.77 5.67
CA GLY A 85 -0.36 21.86 6.56
C GLY A 85 1.15 21.88 6.80
N GLU A 86 1.70 23.02 7.23
CA GLU A 86 3.11 23.15 7.61
C GLU A 86 3.51 22.10 8.66
N GLY A 87 4.57 21.34 8.39
CA GLY A 87 5.05 20.28 9.28
C GLY A 87 4.19 19.01 9.30
N GLU A 88 3.12 18.93 8.51
CA GLU A 88 2.38 17.67 8.33
C GLU A 88 3.20 16.66 7.51
N PRO A 89 3.04 15.36 7.79
CA PRO A 89 3.81 14.32 7.12
C PRO A 89 3.46 14.22 5.63
N LEU A 90 4.48 13.86 4.85
CA LEU A 90 4.40 13.52 3.44
C LEU A 90 5.13 12.20 3.22
N TRP A 91 4.76 11.48 2.17
CA TRP A 91 5.53 10.36 1.64
C TRP A 91 5.99 10.72 0.25
N ILE A 92 7.30 10.83 0.06
CA ILE A 92 7.91 11.42 -1.13
C ILE A 92 8.90 10.43 -1.75
N TYR A 93 8.66 10.09 -3.01
CA TYR A 93 9.69 9.50 -3.88
C TYR A 93 10.55 10.66 -4.40
N LEU A 94 11.76 10.80 -3.86
CA LEU A 94 12.60 11.99 -4.05
C LEU A 94 13.17 12.09 -5.47
N GLU A 95 13.31 13.32 -5.97
CA GLU A 95 13.91 13.61 -7.27
C GLU A 95 15.43 13.34 -7.31
N SER A 96 16.07 13.25 -6.15
CA SER A 96 17.50 12.98 -6.01
C SER A 96 17.79 12.15 -4.77
N GLY A 97 18.77 11.25 -4.89
CA GLY A 97 19.18 10.32 -3.84
C GLY A 97 18.74 8.88 -4.12
N ASP A 98 19.20 7.96 -3.29
CA ASP A 98 18.91 6.52 -3.44
C ASP A 98 17.77 6.11 -2.48
N ALA A 99 16.54 6.50 -2.79
CA ALA A 99 15.36 6.10 -2.02
C ALA A 99 15.06 4.59 -2.18
N TYR A 100 14.22 4.01 -1.32
CA TYR A 100 13.91 2.57 -1.35
C TYR A 100 13.19 2.16 -2.64
N SER A 101 12.40 3.07 -3.22
CA SER A 101 11.98 3.05 -4.61
C SER A 101 12.29 4.42 -5.23
N TRP A 102 13.00 4.45 -6.35
CA TRP A 102 13.41 5.70 -7.01
C TRP A 102 12.76 5.82 -8.38
N LEU A 103 11.60 6.48 -8.39
CA LEU A 103 10.75 6.62 -9.57
C LEU A 103 11.19 7.76 -10.49
N GLY A 104 11.35 7.46 -11.76
CA GLY A 104 11.71 8.40 -12.81
C GLY A 104 10.90 8.22 -14.09
N PHE A 105 11.25 9.03 -15.07
CA PHE A 105 10.77 8.92 -16.44
C PHE A 105 11.95 8.55 -17.34
N ASP A 106 11.74 7.51 -18.14
CA ASP A 106 12.76 6.95 -19.02
C ASP A 106 13.26 7.97 -20.06
N ASN A 107 14.47 7.73 -20.57
CA ASN A 107 15.11 8.62 -21.51
C ASN A 107 14.49 8.64 -22.92
N THR A 108 13.70 7.64 -23.29
CA THR A 108 13.22 7.48 -24.66
C THR A 108 12.03 8.38 -24.99
N SER A 109 12.01 8.91 -26.21
CA SER A 109 10.82 9.51 -26.82
C SER A 109 10.26 8.65 -27.98
N ALA A 110 10.79 7.44 -28.18
CA ALA A 110 10.46 6.43 -29.18
C ALA A 110 9.49 6.87 -30.31
N GLY A 111 10.01 7.60 -31.31
CA GLY A 111 9.24 8.02 -32.49
C GLY A 111 8.44 9.33 -32.33
N LEU A 112 8.66 10.05 -31.24
CA LEU A 112 8.07 11.34 -30.92
C LEU A 112 9.14 12.44 -30.81
N GLN A 113 8.70 13.66 -31.09
CA GLN A 113 9.40 14.90 -30.80
C GLN A 113 9.26 15.23 -29.32
N ASN A 114 10.30 15.84 -28.75
CA ASN A 114 10.24 16.38 -27.39
C ASN A 114 9.59 17.79 -27.41
N PRO A 115 8.87 18.18 -26.34
CA PRO A 115 8.58 17.39 -25.16
C PRO A 115 7.54 16.28 -25.43
N VAL A 116 7.65 15.18 -24.67
CA VAL A 116 6.58 14.19 -24.54
C VAL A 116 5.74 14.61 -23.32
N ASN A 117 4.45 14.79 -23.52
CA ASN A 117 3.55 15.33 -22.50
C ASN A 117 2.96 14.22 -21.66
N PHE A 118 3.15 14.28 -20.34
CA PHE A 118 2.46 13.44 -19.36
C PHE A 118 1.48 14.30 -18.58
N SER A 119 0.18 14.03 -18.66
CA SER A 119 -0.85 14.76 -17.94
C SER A 119 -1.55 13.89 -16.91
N LEU A 120 -1.97 14.47 -15.80
CA LEU A 120 -2.74 13.76 -14.78
C LEU A 120 -4.19 13.55 -15.26
N ALA A 121 -4.61 12.29 -15.38
CA ALA A 121 -5.97 11.94 -15.77
C ALA A 121 -6.89 11.69 -14.58
N GLY A 122 -6.33 11.22 -13.46
CA GLY A 122 -7.08 10.91 -12.25
C GLY A 122 -6.18 10.43 -11.12
N VAL A 123 -6.65 10.60 -9.89
CA VAL A 123 -6.04 10.01 -8.70
C VAL A 123 -7.16 9.44 -7.83
N THR A 124 -6.99 8.18 -7.42
CA THR A 124 -7.82 7.54 -6.39
C THR A 124 -6.92 7.22 -5.21
N GLY A 125 -7.32 7.59 -4.01
CA GLY A 125 -6.54 7.34 -2.80
C GLY A 125 -7.37 7.50 -1.52
N PRO A 126 -6.72 7.50 -0.36
CA PRO A 126 -7.33 7.77 0.94
C PRO A 126 -8.12 9.08 0.94
N ALA A 127 -9.25 9.09 1.64
CA ALA A 127 -10.11 10.27 1.74
C ALA A 127 -9.34 11.47 2.29
N GLY A 128 -9.45 12.62 1.62
CA GLY A 128 -8.77 13.85 2.02
C GLY A 128 -7.25 13.83 1.81
N GLY A 129 -6.71 12.83 1.10
CA GLY A 129 -5.31 12.81 0.70
C GLY A 129 -5.08 13.57 -0.61
N ASN A 130 -3.88 14.13 -0.77
CA ASN A 130 -3.43 14.80 -1.99
C ASN A 130 -2.19 14.13 -2.59
N PHE A 131 -2.09 14.20 -3.92
CA PHE A 131 -0.94 13.82 -4.73
C PHE A 131 -0.31 15.05 -5.37
N SER A 132 1.02 15.10 -5.48
CA SER A 132 1.70 16.11 -6.29
C SER A 132 2.94 15.57 -6.99
N LEU A 133 3.26 16.17 -8.14
CA LEU A 133 4.46 15.92 -8.93
C LEU A 133 5.20 17.24 -9.17
N TYR A 134 6.44 17.36 -8.71
CA TYR A 134 7.17 18.65 -8.75
C TYR A 134 8.69 18.47 -8.73
N ARG A 135 9.41 19.58 -8.87
CA ARG A 135 10.86 19.69 -8.64
C ARG A 135 11.17 20.84 -7.71
N VAL A 136 12.36 20.82 -7.11
CA VAL A 136 12.90 21.96 -6.37
C VAL A 136 14.11 22.52 -7.11
N ILE A 137 14.02 23.77 -7.56
CA ILE A 137 15.11 24.45 -8.29
C ILE A 137 15.52 25.69 -7.50
N GLY A 138 16.74 25.69 -6.99
CA GLY A 138 17.25 26.83 -6.20
C GLY A 138 16.48 27.08 -4.90
N GLY A 139 15.80 26.05 -4.36
CA GLY A 139 14.95 26.15 -3.17
C GLY A 139 13.46 26.37 -3.46
N GLU A 140 13.10 26.68 -4.70
CA GLU A 140 11.71 26.99 -5.08
C GLU A 140 11.04 25.80 -5.79
N PRO A 141 9.75 25.50 -5.50
CA PRO A 141 9.04 24.43 -6.16
C PRO A 141 8.62 24.81 -7.59
N VAL A 142 8.88 23.90 -8.53
CA VAL A 142 8.30 23.90 -9.87
C VAL A 142 7.27 22.77 -9.92
N VAL A 143 6.00 23.14 -9.81
CA VAL A 143 4.86 22.21 -9.75
C VAL A 143 4.42 21.81 -11.16
N PHE A 144 4.26 20.51 -11.38
CA PHE A 144 3.71 19.96 -12.64
C PHE A 144 2.31 19.39 -12.47
N MET A 145 2.01 18.79 -11.33
CA MET A 145 0.69 18.22 -11.04
C MET A 145 0.38 18.41 -9.56
N SER A 146 -0.87 18.76 -9.23
CA SER A 146 -1.40 18.70 -7.86
C SER A 146 -2.88 18.35 -7.87
N THR A 147 -3.31 17.57 -6.89
CA THR A 147 -4.74 17.35 -6.65
C THR A 147 -5.34 18.36 -5.67
N ALA A 148 -4.52 19.18 -5.01
CA ALA A 148 -4.97 20.09 -3.95
C ALA A 148 -5.86 21.22 -4.49
N ASP A 149 -5.66 21.63 -5.74
CA ASP A 149 -6.46 22.62 -6.48
C ASP A 149 -7.42 21.98 -7.50
N GLY A 150 -7.49 20.65 -7.51
CA GLY A 150 -8.30 19.86 -8.43
C GLY A 150 -7.61 19.59 -9.77
N ILE A 151 -7.92 18.44 -10.38
CA ILE A 151 -7.27 18.00 -11.62
C ILE A 151 -7.82 18.79 -12.82
N SER A 152 -6.91 19.39 -13.58
CA SER A 152 -7.18 20.23 -14.73
C SER A 152 -6.17 19.99 -15.88
N THR A 153 -6.26 20.79 -16.95
CA THR A 153 -5.26 20.74 -18.03
C THR A 153 -3.90 21.34 -17.64
N ALA A 154 -3.81 22.00 -16.47
CA ALA A 154 -2.56 22.52 -15.95
C ALA A 154 -1.67 21.41 -15.36
N ASP A 155 -2.26 20.26 -14.99
CA ASP A 155 -1.56 19.09 -14.47
C ASP A 155 -0.81 18.35 -15.57
N LEU A 156 0.31 18.92 -15.99
CA LEU A 156 1.09 18.53 -17.14
C LEU A 156 2.58 18.62 -16.82
N PHE A 157 3.27 17.50 -17.00
CA PHE A 157 4.72 17.45 -17.12
C PHE A 157 5.13 17.38 -18.60
N PRO A 158 5.64 18.47 -19.20
CA PRO A 158 6.19 18.46 -20.55
C PRO A 158 7.61 17.87 -20.51
N LYS A 159 7.71 16.54 -20.51
CA LYS A 159 8.99 15.83 -20.34
C LYS A 159 9.98 16.21 -21.44
N PRO A 160 11.14 16.81 -21.10
CA PRO A 160 12.16 17.09 -22.09
C PRO A 160 12.90 15.81 -22.54
N ALA A 161 13.87 15.99 -23.43
CA ALA A 161 14.76 14.90 -23.82
C ALA A 161 15.58 14.42 -22.63
N GLY A 162 15.77 13.10 -22.52
CA GLY A 162 16.60 12.49 -21.49
C GLY A 162 15.83 11.95 -20.30
N HIS A 163 16.62 11.52 -19.32
CA HIS A 163 16.21 10.84 -18.10
C HIS A 163 15.85 11.85 -17.01
N HIS A 164 14.72 11.66 -16.32
CA HIS A 164 14.25 12.62 -15.32
C HIS A 164 13.62 11.97 -14.09
N HIS A 165 14.17 12.30 -12.92
CA HIS A 165 13.49 12.12 -11.64
C HIS A 165 12.81 13.42 -11.21
N LEU A 166 11.68 13.26 -10.53
CA LEU A 166 10.82 14.30 -9.95
C LEU A 166 10.42 13.86 -8.53
N ASN A 167 9.96 14.79 -7.71
CA ASN A 167 9.35 14.46 -6.42
C ASN A 167 7.91 14.01 -6.66
N TRP A 168 7.57 12.80 -6.23
CA TRP A 168 6.19 12.30 -6.19
C TRP A 168 5.75 12.26 -4.74
N SER A 169 4.84 13.15 -4.34
CA SER A 169 4.43 13.29 -2.94
C SER A 169 2.99 12.88 -2.72
N PHE A 170 2.74 12.28 -1.56
CA PHE A 170 1.43 11.91 -1.07
C PHE A 170 1.24 12.38 0.36
N THR A 171 0.04 12.83 0.72
CA THR A 171 -0.21 13.37 2.07
C THR A 171 -0.85 12.37 3.04
N ARG A 172 -1.13 11.13 2.61
CA ARG A 172 -1.72 10.10 3.47
C ARG A 172 -1.17 8.71 3.18
N ARG A 173 -1.07 7.89 4.23
CA ARG A 173 -0.88 6.44 4.10
C ARG A 173 -2.09 5.79 3.45
N GLY A 174 -1.86 4.70 2.74
CA GLY A 174 -2.89 3.92 2.08
C GLY A 174 -2.52 3.51 0.67
N MET A 175 -3.49 2.89 -0.01
CA MET A 175 -3.34 2.49 -1.41
C MET A 175 -3.75 3.65 -2.30
N TRP A 176 -2.92 3.96 -3.29
CA TRP A 176 -3.17 5.01 -4.28
C TRP A 176 -3.11 4.43 -5.69
N ALA A 177 -3.93 4.98 -6.57
CA ALA A 177 -3.87 4.78 -8.01
C ALA A 177 -3.75 6.15 -8.70
N VAL A 178 -2.66 6.36 -9.43
CA VAL A 178 -2.39 7.59 -10.20
C VAL A 178 -2.51 7.24 -11.69
N ASP A 179 -3.47 7.86 -12.37
CA ASP A 179 -3.70 7.66 -13.79
C ASP A 179 -2.97 8.75 -14.58
N LEU A 180 -1.92 8.36 -15.30
CA LEU A 180 -1.14 9.25 -16.15
C LEU A 180 -1.46 9.01 -17.62
N LYS A 181 -1.70 10.11 -18.33
CA LYS A 181 -1.95 10.11 -19.77
C LYS A 181 -0.73 10.64 -20.52
N VAL A 182 -0.34 9.99 -21.61
CA VAL A 182 0.76 10.41 -22.48
C VAL A 182 0.23 10.98 -23.81
N SER A 183 0.89 12.01 -24.31
CA SER A 183 0.73 12.47 -25.68
C SER A 183 2.03 13.02 -26.23
N GLY A 184 2.17 13.06 -27.56
CA GLY A 184 3.37 13.61 -28.19
C GLY A 184 3.20 13.86 -29.67
N THR A 185 4.11 14.60 -30.28
CA THR A 185 4.09 14.86 -31.73
C THR A 185 4.96 13.85 -32.44
N ARG A 186 4.47 13.18 -33.48
CA ARG A 186 5.27 12.16 -34.20
C ARG A 186 6.50 12.78 -34.89
N THR A 187 7.64 12.09 -34.85
CA THR A 187 8.83 12.50 -35.62
C THR A 187 8.51 12.48 -37.13
N GLY A 188 8.82 13.58 -37.83
CA GLY A 188 8.58 13.70 -39.28
C GLY A 188 7.16 14.09 -39.69
N GLY A 189 6.29 14.49 -38.76
CA GLY A 189 4.96 15.03 -39.05
C GLY A 189 4.43 15.93 -37.94
N ALA A 190 3.37 16.70 -38.22
CA ALA A 190 2.76 17.62 -37.25
C ALA A 190 1.61 16.98 -36.43
N ALA A 191 1.32 15.69 -36.65
CA ALA A 191 0.23 15.02 -35.96
C ALA A 191 0.63 14.69 -34.51
N THR A 192 -0.12 15.25 -33.54
CA THR A 192 -0.13 14.79 -32.16
C THR A 192 -0.78 13.41 -32.11
N VAL A 193 -0.11 12.46 -31.46
CA VAL A 193 -0.64 11.13 -31.18
C VAL A 193 -1.13 11.07 -29.74
N ALA A 194 -2.39 10.62 -29.62
CA ALA A 194 -3.13 10.31 -28.40
C ALA A 194 -4.15 9.20 -28.80
N GLY A 195 -4.69 8.43 -27.86
CA GLY A 195 -5.55 7.29 -28.23
C GLY A 195 -5.98 6.39 -27.07
N ALA A 196 -6.70 5.31 -27.37
CA ALA A 196 -7.40 4.51 -26.36
C ALA A 196 -6.51 3.83 -25.29
N THR A 197 -5.20 3.72 -25.51
CA THR A 197 -4.22 3.11 -24.59
C THR A 197 -3.21 4.13 -24.06
N ASP A 198 -3.47 5.42 -24.26
CA ASP A 198 -2.57 6.50 -23.87
C ASP A 198 -2.58 6.78 -22.36
N THR A 199 -3.25 5.98 -21.55
CA THR A 199 -3.32 6.13 -20.09
C THR A 199 -2.77 4.89 -19.39
N ALA A 200 -1.90 5.08 -18.41
CA ALA A 200 -1.44 4.04 -17.50
C ALA A 200 -1.87 4.38 -16.06
N ARG A 201 -2.30 3.34 -15.34
CA ARG A 201 -2.56 3.41 -13.90
C ARG A 201 -1.34 2.92 -13.15
N LEU A 202 -0.82 3.76 -12.26
CA LEU A 202 0.29 3.46 -11.36
C LEU A 202 -0.23 3.23 -9.95
N PHE A 203 0.26 2.19 -9.28
CA PHE A 203 -0.17 1.84 -7.94
C PHE A 203 0.89 2.17 -6.90
N PHE A 204 0.53 2.89 -5.84
CA PHE A 204 1.44 3.21 -4.74
C PHE A 204 0.86 2.67 -3.43
N ALA A 205 1.71 2.02 -2.63
CA ALA A 205 1.34 1.43 -1.36
C ALA A 205 2.11 2.10 -0.23
N ILE A 206 1.46 3.04 0.44
CA ILE A 206 2.09 3.89 1.46
C ILE A 206 1.79 3.32 2.84
N GLY A 207 2.83 2.84 3.50
CA GLY A 207 2.74 2.18 4.80
C GLY A 207 2.37 0.70 4.72
N GLU A 208 2.58 0.02 5.84
CA GLU A 208 2.59 -1.45 5.89
C GLU A 208 1.25 -2.10 5.53
N LYS A 209 0.14 -1.50 5.99
CA LYS A 209 -1.21 -1.98 5.68
C LYS A 209 -1.51 -1.91 4.18
N ALA A 210 -1.11 -0.82 3.52
CA ALA A 210 -1.27 -0.65 2.09
C ALA A 210 -0.41 -1.65 1.30
N GLU A 211 0.85 -1.87 1.73
CA GLU A 211 1.70 -2.90 1.13
C GLU A 211 1.08 -4.29 1.25
N ARG A 212 0.51 -4.62 2.41
CA ARG A 212 -0.19 -5.90 2.58
C ARG A 212 -1.40 -6.00 1.66
N ARG A 213 -2.17 -4.93 1.47
CA ARG A 213 -3.27 -4.88 0.51
C ARG A 213 -2.76 -5.16 -0.90
N ALA A 214 -1.72 -4.45 -1.36
CA ALA A 214 -1.12 -4.64 -2.68
C ALA A 214 -0.60 -6.09 -2.91
N ARG A 215 -0.02 -6.71 -1.88
CA ARG A 215 0.50 -8.10 -1.95
C ARG A 215 -0.58 -9.19 -1.93
N ASN A 216 -1.83 -8.85 -1.62
CA ASN A 216 -2.93 -9.82 -1.63
C ASN A 216 -3.89 -9.62 -2.81
N PHE A 217 -4.06 -8.40 -3.31
CA PHE A 217 -5.04 -8.08 -4.35
C PHE A 217 -4.36 -7.67 -5.67
N ASP A 218 -5.03 -7.93 -6.79
CA ASP A 218 -4.57 -7.58 -8.13
C ASP A 218 -5.07 -6.18 -8.55
N ALA A 219 -4.62 -5.66 -9.69
CA ALA A 219 -5.02 -4.32 -10.16
C ALA A 219 -6.54 -4.11 -10.30
N ALA A 220 -7.32 -5.18 -10.50
CA ALA A 220 -8.77 -5.08 -10.62
C ALA A 220 -9.46 -4.90 -9.27
N THR A 221 -8.89 -5.45 -8.20
CA THR A 221 -9.51 -5.52 -6.87
C THR A 221 -8.80 -4.68 -5.82
N VAL A 222 -7.54 -4.29 -6.05
CA VAL A 222 -6.72 -3.58 -5.06
C VAL A 222 -7.26 -2.21 -4.70
N MET A 223 -8.04 -1.55 -5.56
CA MET A 223 -8.71 -0.27 -5.26
C MET A 223 -10.20 -0.43 -4.93
N ASP A 224 -10.74 -1.65 -4.96
CA ASP A 224 -12.15 -1.92 -4.70
C ASP A 224 -12.38 -2.12 -3.19
N GLU A 225 -13.01 -1.14 -2.54
CA GLU A 225 -13.29 -1.20 -1.10
C GLU A 225 -14.26 -2.33 -0.70
N SER A 226 -15.08 -2.84 -1.63
CA SER A 226 -15.96 -3.98 -1.36
C SER A 226 -15.22 -5.32 -1.29
N VAL A 227 -13.97 -5.36 -1.78
CA VAL A 227 -13.12 -6.55 -1.81
C VAL A 227 -11.90 -6.37 -0.90
N ALA A 228 -11.19 -5.27 -1.05
CA ALA A 228 -9.90 -4.99 -0.41
C ALA A 228 -10.00 -3.98 0.75
N GLY A 229 -11.19 -3.45 1.04
CA GLY A 229 -11.44 -2.54 2.15
C GLY A 229 -11.43 -3.24 3.51
N ASP A 230 -11.27 -2.49 4.59
CA ASP A 230 -11.02 -3.03 5.95
C ASP A 230 -12.09 -3.98 6.47
N LEU A 231 -13.36 -3.71 6.13
CA LEU A 231 -14.52 -4.48 6.57
C LEU A 231 -14.96 -5.53 5.55
N ALA A 232 -14.30 -5.61 4.40
CA ALA A 232 -14.59 -6.63 3.40
C ALA A 232 -14.07 -8.00 3.86
N ASP A 233 -14.79 -9.05 3.46
CA ASP A 233 -14.48 -10.45 3.71
C ASP A 233 -14.59 -11.19 2.36
N PRO A 234 -13.52 -11.16 1.54
CA PRO A 234 -13.58 -11.65 0.17
C PRO A 234 -13.46 -13.17 0.05
N ASP A 235 -13.05 -13.88 1.11
CA ASP A 235 -13.05 -15.36 1.15
C ASP A 235 -14.22 -15.96 1.95
N HIS A 236 -15.06 -15.11 2.55
CA HIS A 236 -16.32 -15.43 3.19
C HIS A 236 -16.18 -16.37 4.39
N ASP A 237 -15.10 -16.20 5.16
CA ASP A 237 -14.81 -17.01 6.34
C ASP A 237 -15.22 -16.34 7.67
N GLY A 238 -15.72 -15.10 7.60
CA GLY A 238 -16.14 -14.29 8.75
C GLY A 238 -15.03 -13.41 9.34
N TRP A 239 -13.82 -13.41 8.78
CA TRP A 239 -12.71 -12.56 9.18
C TRP A 239 -12.49 -11.44 8.15
N PRO A 240 -12.88 -10.19 8.47
CA PRO A 240 -12.66 -9.09 7.56
C PRO A 240 -11.17 -8.77 7.43
N ASN A 241 -10.81 -8.12 6.32
CA ASN A 241 -9.44 -7.77 5.95
C ASN A 241 -8.63 -7.10 7.08
N LEU A 242 -9.27 -6.25 7.90
CA LEU A 242 -8.63 -5.61 9.06
C LEU A 242 -8.24 -6.60 10.16
N LEU A 243 -9.08 -7.59 10.46
CA LEU A 243 -8.75 -8.62 11.46
C LEU A 243 -7.72 -9.60 10.91
N GLU A 244 -7.82 -9.95 9.62
CA GLU A 244 -6.79 -10.70 8.90
C GLU A 244 -5.44 -9.97 8.97
N TYR A 245 -5.43 -8.64 8.79
CA TYR A 245 -4.22 -7.83 8.97
C TYR A 245 -3.71 -7.90 10.40
N ALA A 246 -4.57 -7.59 11.37
CA ALA A 246 -4.21 -7.46 12.78
C ALA A 246 -3.76 -8.78 13.42
N PHE A 247 -4.26 -9.94 12.98
CA PHE A 247 -3.86 -11.23 13.53
C PHE A 247 -2.83 -11.98 12.65
N GLY A 248 -2.49 -11.39 11.50
CA GLY A 248 -1.42 -11.87 10.62
C GLY A 248 -1.84 -13.02 9.70
N GLY A 249 -3.11 -13.04 9.30
CA GLY A 249 -3.63 -14.02 8.36
C GLY A 249 -3.48 -13.62 6.89
N ASN A 250 -4.34 -14.13 6.02
CA ASN A 250 -4.39 -13.84 4.59
C ASN A 250 -5.86 -13.70 4.14
N PRO A 251 -6.27 -12.53 3.62
CA PRO A 251 -7.67 -12.25 3.29
C PRO A 251 -8.21 -13.07 2.11
N ARG A 252 -7.38 -13.87 1.44
CA ARG A 252 -7.78 -14.70 0.30
C ARG A 252 -7.72 -16.18 0.62
N GLN A 253 -7.55 -16.55 1.88
CA GLN A 253 -7.41 -17.92 2.33
C GLN A 253 -8.33 -18.18 3.52
N SER A 254 -9.39 -18.95 3.26
CA SER A 254 -10.38 -19.28 4.28
C SER A 254 -9.77 -19.83 5.58
N GLY A 255 -10.25 -19.23 6.66
CA GLY A 255 -9.85 -19.40 8.04
C GLY A 255 -8.71 -18.46 8.41
N LEU A 256 -8.87 -17.75 9.53
CA LEU A 256 -7.78 -16.97 10.12
C LEU A 256 -6.58 -17.85 10.52
N LYS A 257 -5.60 -17.92 9.62
CA LYS A 257 -4.38 -18.71 9.73
C LYS A 257 -3.18 -17.83 9.49
N ARG A 258 -2.15 -17.96 10.33
CA ARG A 258 -0.87 -17.27 10.17
C ARG A 258 -0.37 -17.43 8.74
N SER A 259 -0.18 -16.32 8.05
CA SER A 259 0.21 -16.30 6.63
C SER A 259 1.41 -17.19 6.36
N GLY A 260 1.32 -18.02 5.33
CA GLY A 260 2.36 -19.01 4.96
C GLY A 260 2.40 -20.26 5.85
N THR A 261 1.47 -20.43 6.79
CA THR A 261 1.40 -21.60 7.68
C THR A 261 -0.02 -22.18 7.73
N GLN A 262 -0.18 -23.33 8.40
CA GLN A 262 -1.49 -23.91 8.72
C GLN A 262 -1.89 -23.67 10.19
N ILE A 263 -1.17 -22.80 10.90
CA ILE A 263 -1.43 -22.50 12.30
C ILE A 263 -2.55 -21.46 12.38
N SER A 264 -3.62 -21.77 13.11
CA SER A 264 -4.69 -20.81 13.34
C SER A 264 -4.17 -19.57 14.08
N ALA A 265 -4.54 -18.40 13.58
CA ALA A 265 -4.31 -17.10 14.21
C ALA A 265 -5.54 -16.59 15.00
N ALA A 266 -6.62 -17.36 15.02
CA ALA A 266 -7.84 -17.01 15.74
C ALA A 266 -7.59 -16.81 17.24
N PRO A 267 -8.13 -15.73 17.84
CA PRO A 267 -8.10 -15.54 19.29
C PRO A 267 -8.72 -16.72 20.03
N VAL A 268 -8.10 -17.13 21.15
CA VAL A 268 -8.55 -18.26 21.95
C VAL A 268 -8.85 -17.80 23.37
N GLN A 269 -10.07 -18.07 23.84
CA GLN A 269 -10.46 -17.84 25.23
C GLN A 269 -10.09 -19.03 26.11
N ARG A 270 -9.56 -18.77 27.30
CA ARG A 270 -9.17 -19.77 28.31
C ARG A 270 -9.39 -19.24 29.72
N MET A 271 -9.17 -20.11 30.71
CA MET A 271 -8.99 -19.70 32.10
C MET A 271 -7.49 -19.70 32.44
N VAL A 272 -7.01 -18.67 33.12
CA VAL A 272 -5.64 -18.58 33.66
C VAL A 272 -5.67 -18.46 35.18
N GLN A 273 -4.65 -18.96 35.85
CA GLN A 273 -4.49 -18.82 37.30
C GLN A 273 -3.64 -17.59 37.61
N HIS A 274 -4.08 -16.78 38.55
CA HIS A 274 -3.31 -15.64 39.06
C HIS A 274 -3.65 -15.43 40.53
N GLU A 275 -2.62 -15.39 41.39
CA GLU A 275 -2.76 -15.18 42.84
C GLU A 275 -3.79 -16.10 43.52
N GLY A 276 -3.88 -17.36 43.06
CA GLY A 276 -4.75 -18.38 43.65
C GLY A 276 -6.21 -18.35 43.17
N ALA A 277 -6.57 -17.49 42.22
CA ALA A 277 -7.89 -17.48 41.58
C ALA A 277 -7.79 -17.70 40.05
N ALA A 278 -8.86 -18.28 39.49
CA ALA A 278 -9.01 -18.45 38.04
C ALA A 278 -9.62 -17.19 37.44
N TYR A 279 -9.10 -16.72 36.30
CA TYR A 279 -9.60 -15.57 35.56
C TYR A 279 -9.89 -15.97 34.11
N PRO A 280 -11.01 -15.51 33.52
CA PRO A 280 -11.19 -15.56 32.07
C PRO A 280 -10.06 -14.79 31.38
N SER A 281 -9.56 -15.32 30.27
CA SER A 281 -8.52 -14.67 29.47
C SER A 281 -8.76 -14.87 27.99
N ILE A 282 -8.21 -13.98 27.18
CA ILE A 282 -8.11 -14.13 25.73
C ILE A 282 -6.65 -14.06 25.31
N THR A 283 -6.25 -15.01 24.46
CA THR A 283 -4.92 -15.07 23.87
C THR A 283 -5.03 -14.83 22.36
N PHE A 284 -4.27 -13.89 21.83
CA PHE A 284 -4.29 -13.52 20.41
C PHE A 284 -2.91 -13.09 19.92
N TYR A 285 -2.72 -13.15 18.60
CA TYR A 285 -1.53 -12.59 17.96
C TYR A 285 -1.66 -11.07 17.86
N GLN A 286 -0.58 -10.33 18.07
CA GLN A 286 -0.56 -8.90 17.79
C GLN A 286 0.76 -8.49 17.15
N MET A 287 0.73 -7.39 16.41
CA MET A 287 1.94 -6.74 15.95
C MET A 287 2.61 -6.02 17.12
N LYS A 288 3.93 -6.16 17.24
CA LYS A 288 4.71 -5.51 18.30
C LYS A 288 4.67 -3.99 18.23
N ASP A 289 4.74 -3.45 17.02
CA ASP A 289 4.63 -2.02 16.75
C ASP A 289 3.30 -1.71 16.04
N SER A 290 2.21 -2.02 16.74
CA SER A 290 0.86 -1.83 16.21
C SER A 290 0.56 -0.36 15.86
N GLY A 291 1.13 0.57 16.61
CA GLY A 291 1.04 2.01 16.33
C GLY A 291 1.66 2.37 14.97
N ALA A 292 2.90 1.94 14.70
CA ALA A 292 3.51 2.15 13.38
C ALA A 292 2.77 1.38 12.25
N ALA A 293 2.14 0.26 12.58
CA ALA A 293 1.26 -0.48 11.68
C ALA A 293 -0.11 0.21 11.45
N GLY A 294 -0.39 1.34 12.10
CA GLY A 294 -1.61 2.12 11.95
C GLY A 294 -2.85 1.46 12.58
N ILE A 295 -2.67 0.58 13.56
CA ILE A 295 -3.78 -0.09 14.26
C ILE A 295 -3.59 -0.10 15.78
N ARG A 296 -4.70 -0.24 16.50
CA ARG A 296 -4.71 -0.41 17.96
C ARG A 296 -5.58 -1.59 18.35
N TYR A 297 -5.10 -2.37 19.31
CA TYR A 297 -5.87 -3.44 19.94
C TYR A 297 -6.45 -2.94 21.26
N GLY A 298 -7.73 -3.20 21.49
CA GLY A 298 -8.40 -3.06 22.79
C GLY A 298 -9.07 -4.37 23.18
N VAL A 299 -8.84 -4.87 24.39
CA VAL A 299 -9.56 -6.04 24.91
C VAL A 299 -10.71 -5.56 25.76
N GLU A 300 -11.93 -5.92 25.36
CA GLU A 300 -13.15 -5.46 26.02
C GLU A 300 -13.87 -6.61 26.70
N TRP A 301 -14.45 -6.33 27.87
CA TRP A 301 -15.14 -7.29 28.73
C TRP A 301 -16.56 -6.82 29.04
N GLN A 302 -17.51 -7.75 29.12
CA GLN A 302 -18.89 -7.48 29.53
C GLN A 302 -19.53 -8.70 30.20
N SER A 303 -20.54 -8.49 31.04
CA SER A 303 -21.31 -9.57 31.68
C SER A 303 -22.54 -10.03 30.89
N GLY A 304 -22.77 -9.44 29.72
CA GLY A 304 -23.88 -9.67 28.80
C GLY A 304 -23.43 -9.55 27.34
N LEU A 305 -24.36 -9.74 26.41
CA LEU A 305 -24.11 -9.71 24.95
C LEU A 305 -24.78 -8.51 24.27
N GLU A 306 -25.21 -7.51 25.04
CA GLU A 306 -25.77 -6.28 24.49
C GLU A 306 -24.71 -5.52 23.68
N ALA A 307 -25.15 -4.73 22.68
CA ALA A 307 -24.23 -3.97 21.83
C ALA A 307 -23.45 -2.88 22.61
N SER A 308 -24.06 -2.34 23.66
CA SER A 308 -23.47 -1.35 24.57
C SER A 308 -23.02 -2.01 25.88
N GLY A 309 -22.05 -1.41 26.58
CA GLY A 309 -21.57 -1.89 27.89
C GLY A 309 -20.27 -2.69 27.83
N TRP A 310 -19.63 -2.76 26.66
CA TRP A 310 -18.28 -3.29 26.49
C TRP A 310 -17.28 -2.29 27.06
N GLU A 311 -16.48 -2.72 28.02
CA GLU A 311 -15.46 -1.90 28.65
C GLU A 311 -14.07 -2.43 28.33
N GLU A 312 -13.21 -1.58 27.77
CA GLU A 312 -11.81 -1.90 27.55
C GLU A 312 -11.10 -2.07 28.90
N GLY A 313 -10.37 -3.17 29.09
CA GLY A 313 -9.68 -3.43 30.35
C GLY A 313 -9.07 -4.81 30.46
N GLY A 314 -8.80 -5.21 31.70
CA GLY A 314 -8.05 -6.41 32.03
C GLY A 314 -6.56 -6.13 32.23
N PHE A 315 -5.80 -7.20 32.39
CA PHE A 315 -4.36 -7.14 32.66
C PHE A 315 -3.61 -8.08 31.73
N ILE A 316 -2.48 -7.61 31.21
CA ILE A 316 -1.55 -8.47 30.47
C ILE A 316 -1.05 -9.55 31.44
N HIS A 317 -1.37 -10.79 31.13
CA HIS A 317 -0.95 -11.96 31.90
C HIS A 317 0.35 -12.54 31.38
N LEU A 318 0.50 -12.60 30.05
CA LEU A 318 1.65 -13.18 29.38
C LEU A 318 1.85 -12.53 28.01
N ILE A 319 3.12 -12.29 27.65
CA ILE A 319 3.56 -11.95 26.30
C ILE A 319 4.57 -13.01 25.86
N GLU A 320 4.31 -13.65 24.72
CA GLU A 320 5.18 -14.63 24.09
C GLU A 320 5.71 -14.06 22.76
N ASN A 321 7.03 -13.96 22.64
CA ASN A 321 7.66 -13.56 21.39
C ASN A 321 7.43 -14.63 20.32
N VAL A 322 6.93 -14.25 19.14
CA VAL A 322 6.75 -15.15 17.99
C VAL A 322 7.89 -14.98 17.01
N ASP A 323 8.11 -13.74 16.55
CA ASP A 323 9.19 -13.36 15.64
C ASP A 323 9.51 -11.86 15.77
N ALA A 324 10.25 -11.28 14.84
CA ALA A 324 10.62 -9.86 14.87
C ALA A 324 9.41 -8.91 14.85
N LYS A 325 8.31 -9.30 14.21
CA LYS A 325 7.11 -8.49 13.98
C LYS A 325 5.96 -8.85 14.92
N TRP A 326 5.87 -10.13 15.28
CA TRP A 326 4.71 -10.69 15.95
C TRP A 326 5.01 -11.15 17.37
N GLU A 327 4.00 -11.02 18.21
CA GLU A 327 3.94 -11.64 19.53
C GLU A 327 2.54 -12.20 19.76
N ARG A 328 2.43 -13.04 20.79
CA ARG A 328 1.16 -13.55 21.27
C ARG A 328 0.93 -13.01 22.67
N VAL A 329 -0.19 -12.35 22.88
CA VAL A 329 -0.53 -11.71 24.15
C VAL A 329 -1.72 -12.41 24.75
N THR A 330 -1.63 -12.71 26.05
CA THR A 330 -2.74 -13.18 26.86
C THR A 330 -3.17 -12.07 27.79
N VAL A 331 -4.40 -11.60 27.64
CA VAL A 331 -5.03 -10.61 28.53
C VAL A 331 -6.07 -11.32 29.37
N ARG A 332 -5.96 -11.21 30.69
CA ARG A 332 -6.95 -11.71 31.64
C ARG A 332 -7.92 -10.61 32.03
N ASP A 333 -9.14 -10.96 32.39
CA ASP A 333 -10.08 -10.02 33.01
C ASP A 333 -9.50 -9.49 34.34
N SER A 334 -9.99 -8.33 34.72
CA SER A 334 -9.84 -7.74 36.04
C SER A 334 -10.59 -8.53 37.13
N GLN A 335 -11.67 -9.24 36.77
CA GLN A 335 -12.48 -10.00 37.71
C GLN A 335 -12.19 -11.51 37.63
N PRO A 336 -12.06 -12.21 38.77
CA PRO A 336 -11.94 -13.66 38.77
C PRO A 336 -13.23 -14.29 38.26
N ALA A 337 -13.11 -15.51 37.72
CA ALA A 337 -14.26 -16.32 37.35
C ALA A 337 -15.16 -16.55 38.57
N GLY A 338 -16.45 -16.26 38.40
CA GLY A 338 -17.48 -16.47 39.42
C GLY A 338 -18.72 -17.12 38.81
N GLU A 339 -19.86 -17.04 39.50
CA GLU A 339 -21.13 -17.62 39.02
C GLU A 339 -21.77 -16.84 37.86
N GLY A 340 -21.32 -15.60 37.62
CA GLY A 340 -21.80 -14.75 36.53
C GLY A 340 -21.19 -15.10 35.17
N LYS A 341 -21.92 -14.79 34.10
CA LYS A 341 -21.39 -14.86 32.74
C LYS A 341 -20.41 -13.70 32.52
N ARG A 342 -19.34 -13.99 31.79
CA ARG A 342 -18.37 -12.99 31.36
C ARG A 342 -17.94 -13.28 29.93
N PHE A 343 -18.03 -12.26 29.09
CA PHE A 343 -17.70 -12.31 27.67
C PHE A 343 -16.53 -11.37 27.39
N CYS A 344 -15.74 -11.71 26.39
CA CYS A 344 -14.68 -10.83 25.91
C CYS A 344 -14.65 -10.77 24.39
N ARG A 345 -14.15 -9.65 23.88
CA ARG A 345 -13.83 -9.45 22.47
C ARG A 345 -12.55 -8.64 22.34
N ILE A 346 -11.95 -8.71 21.16
CA ILE A 346 -10.85 -7.82 20.78
C ILE A 346 -11.42 -6.82 19.78
N ARG A 347 -11.31 -5.55 20.12
CA ARG A 347 -11.55 -4.44 19.20
C ARG A 347 -10.24 -4.09 18.51
N VAL A 348 -10.25 -4.06 17.19
CA VAL A 348 -9.15 -3.53 16.39
C VAL A 348 -9.63 -2.23 15.76
N GLU A 349 -8.91 -1.15 16.02
CA GLU A 349 -9.17 0.16 15.46
C GLU A 349 -8.07 0.52 14.47
N VAL A 350 -8.45 1.12 13.34
CA VAL A 350 -7.51 1.83 12.49
C VAL A 350 -7.24 3.17 13.16
N LEU A 351 -5.97 3.52 13.32
CA LEU A 351 -5.61 4.84 13.79
C LEU A 351 -5.86 5.82 12.65
N GLU A 352 -6.71 6.82 12.87
CA GLU A 352 -6.81 7.95 11.97
C GLU A 352 -5.48 8.70 12.06
N GLU A 353 -4.73 8.69 10.97
CA GLU A 353 -3.45 9.37 10.90
C GLU A 353 -3.58 10.58 9.96
N PRO A 354 -2.90 11.69 10.27
CA PRO A 354 -2.96 12.92 9.49
C PRO A 354 -2.80 12.67 7.99
#